data_AF-A0A7W7T447-F1
#
_entry.id   AF-A0A7W7T447-F1
#
_cell.length_a   1.000
_cell.length_b   1.000
_cell.length_c   1.000
_cell.angle_alpha   90.00
_cell.angle_beta   90.00
_cell.angle_gamma   90.00
#
_symmetry.space_group_name_H-M   'P 1'
#
loop_
_entity.id
_entity.type
_entity.pdbx_description
1 polymer ?
#
loop_
_entity_poly.entity_id
_entity_poly.type
_entity_poly.pdbx_seq_one_letter_code
_entity_poly.pdbx_strand_id
1 'polypeptide(L)'
;MTWLRALDDDALERLLRLAVDDADPADVMPPGWTPDREDEFRAFYRGLRPDVYEIVIRDVGTVGMARLTPDGDFGMWIARSHRGQGYAGETLRELRTYADALWVTTMTARTTPDNTPMIAALRRAGAVPATVDGEVHARIGRGEEPALTLADPATLLRGFLDFHRDTVLRKLDGLSDEALRTPLVPSGWTPLSMVKHLAHVELRWLRLYFAGEDVENPRGNPDVPRAEWVLEEHDTFESVREFYVEQVVRSRRISDAAALDDVVEHWPRAEPAPTLAWILFHLLQEYARHVGHLDIVRELIDGETGA
;
A
#
# COMPACT_ATOMS: atom_id res chain seq x y z
N MET A 1 7.90 -12.67 0.95
CA MET A 1 7.40 -11.37 1.43
C MET A 1 8.30 -10.28 0.85
N THR A 2 7.71 -9.32 0.15
CA THR A 2 8.43 -8.19 -0.48
C THR A 2 8.40 -6.96 0.42
N TRP A 3 9.48 -6.17 0.40
CA TRP A 3 9.58 -4.87 1.04
C TRP A 3 10.14 -3.83 0.07
N LEU A 4 9.62 -2.62 0.20
CA LEU A 4 10.25 -1.41 -0.35
C LEU A 4 11.03 -0.72 0.76
N ARG A 5 12.35 -0.75 0.68
CA ARG A 5 13.23 -0.03 1.60
C ARG A 5 13.68 1.27 0.93
N ALA A 6 13.54 2.40 1.63
CA ALA A 6 14.08 3.68 1.16
C ALA A 6 15.58 3.53 0.82
N LEU A 7 15.99 4.06 -0.32
CA LEU A 7 17.34 3.83 -0.83
C LEU A 7 18.38 4.67 -0.07
N ASP A 8 18.96 4.14 1.00
CA ASP A 8 20.15 4.69 1.64
C ASP A 8 21.44 4.39 0.83
N ASP A 9 22.60 4.84 1.30
CA ASP A 9 23.87 4.65 0.57
C ASP A 9 24.31 3.18 0.56
N ASP A 10 24.04 2.40 1.60
CA ASP A 10 24.36 0.97 1.63
C ASP A 10 23.46 0.17 0.66
N ALA A 11 22.19 0.55 0.59
CA ALA A 11 21.21 0.02 -0.36
C ALA A 11 21.61 0.34 -1.79
N LEU A 12 22.09 1.56 -2.04
CA LEU A 12 22.59 1.95 -3.35
C LEU A 12 23.78 1.08 -3.80
N GLU A 13 24.73 0.79 -2.92
CA GLU A 13 25.86 -0.09 -3.27
C GLU A 13 25.43 -1.54 -3.53
N ARG A 14 24.45 -2.07 -2.77
CA ARG A 14 23.86 -3.38 -3.07
C ARG A 14 23.16 -3.39 -4.43
N LEU A 15 22.39 -2.34 -4.71
CA LEU A 15 21.65 -2.17 -5.96
C LEU A 15 22.60 -2.12 -7.15
N LEU A 16 23.70 -1.38 -7.03
CA LEU A 16 24.73 -1.28 -8.07
C LEU A 16 25.35 -2.64 -8.37
N ARG A 17 25.77 -3.40 -7.35
CA ARG A 17 26.34 -4.74 -7.56
C ARG A 17 25.35 -5.65 -8.30
N LEU A 18 24.10 -5.67 -7.85
CA LEU A 18 23.05 -6.44 -8.51
C LEU A 18 22.84 -6.00 -9.97
N ALA A 19 22.88 -4.69 -10.23
CA ALA A 19 22.67 -4.13 -11.55
C ALA A 19 23.83 -4.44 -12.52
N VAL A 20 25.07 -4.43 -12.03
CA VAL A 20 26.26 -4.84 -12.80
C VAL A 20 26.23 -6.33 -13.10
N ASP A 21 25.90 -7.15 -12.10
CA ASP A 21 25.99 -8.61 -12.22
C ASP A 21 24.83 -9.24 -12.99
N ASP A 22 23.60 -8.74 -12.80
CA ASP A 22 22.40 -9.50 -13.17
C ASP A 22 21.27 -8.68 -13.80
N ALA A 23 21.33 -7.35 -13.83
CA ALA A 23 20.33 -6.57 -14.56
C ALA A 23 20.58 -6.57 -16.07
N ASP A 24 19.54 -6.28 -16.85
CA ASP A 24 19.72 -5.95 -18.27
C ASP A 24 20.27 -4.52 -18.36
N PRO A 25 21.44 -4.28 -18.98
CA PRO A 25 21.98 -2.94 -19.11
C PRO A 25 21.06 -1.98 -19.87
N ALA A 26 20.19 -2.48 -20.76
CA ALA A 26 19.19 -1.65 -21.41
C ALA A 26 18.08 -1.17 -20.46
N ASP A 27 17.84 -1.90 -19.36
CA ASP A 27 16.85 -1.53 -18.34
C ASP A 27 17.42 -0.54 -17.31
N VAL A 28 18.73 -0.62 -17.04
CA VAL A 28 19.34 0.09 -15.89
C VAL A 28 20.41 1.11 -16.27
N MET A 29 21.12 0.92 -17.39
CA MET A 29 22.22 1.79 -17.80
C MET A 29 22.53 1.75 -19.33
N PRO A 30 21.63 2.20 -20.23
CA PRO A 30 21.87 2.14 -21.69
C PRO A 30 23.06 3.01 -22.13
N PRO A 31 23.95 2.57 -23.06
CA PRO A 31 23.95 1.30 -23.80
C PRO A 31 24.69 0.12 -23.11
N GLY A 32 25.17 0.27 -21.87
CA GLY A 32 25.98 -0.75 -21.19
C GLY A 32 26.82 -0.21 -20.03
N TRP A 33 27.46 -1.11 -19.28
CA TRP A 33 28.35 -0.81 -18.16
C TRP A 33 29.80 -0.49 -18.60
N THR A 34 30.39 0.56 -18.01
CA THR A 34 31.82 0.85 -18.00
C THR A 34 32.21 1.37 -16.60
N PRO A 35 33.51 1.43 -16.22
CA PRO A 35 33.91 1.90 -14.89
C PRO A 35 33.36 3.29 -14.52
N ASP A 36 33.33 4.23 -15.47
CA ASP A 36 32.81 5.59 -15.24
C ASP A 36 31.29 5.60 -15.00
N ARG A 37 30.57 4.55 -15.41
CA ARG A 37 29.10 4.49 -15.30
C ARG A 37 28.60 3.98 -13.96
N GLU A 38 29.45 3.36 -13.16
CA GLU A 38 29.10 3.07 -11.77
C GLU A 38 28.85 4.37 -10.99
N ASP A 39 29.66 5.40 -11.23
CA ASP A 39 29.49 6.71 -10.60
C ASP A 39 28.30 7.47 -11.18
N GLU A 40 28.05 7.37 -12.49
CA GLU A 40 26.81 7.87 -13.11
C GLU A 40 25.57 7.22 -12.49
N PHE A 41 25.58 5.90 -12.30
CA PHE A 41 24.50 5.16 -11.65
C PHE A 41 24.26 5.67 -10.22
N ARG A 42 25.32 5.80 -9.42
CA ARG A 42 25.22 6.34 -8.05
C ARG A 42 24.63 7.75 -8.05
N ALA A 43 25.14 8.63 -8.92
CA ALA A 43 24.67 10.01 -9.02
C ALA A 43 23.19 10.09 -9.43
N PHE A 44 22.79 9.29 -10.41
CA PHE A 44 21.41 9.20 -10.87
C PHE A 44 20.46 8.77 -9.75
N TYR A 45 20.74 7.66 -9.08
CA TYR A 45 19.86 7.14 -8.02
C TYR A 45 19.86 8.00 -6.75
N ARG A 46 20.96 8.68 -6.42
CA ARG A 46 20.95 9.71 -5.37
C ARG A 46 20.01 10.86 -5.72
N GLY A 47 19.99 11.27 -6.99
CA GLY A 47 19.09 12.32 -7.48
C GLY A 47 17.61 11.95 -7.48
N LEU A 48 17.28 10.65 -7.45
CA LEU A 48 15.91 10.16 -7.35
C LEU A 48 15.39 10.07 -5.91
N ARG A 49 16.22 10.30 -4.89
CA ARG A 49 15.76 10.29 -3.49
C ARG A 49 14.84 11.50 -3.24
N PRO A 50 13.78 11.35 -2.43
CA PRO A 50 13.42 10.18 -1.62
C PRO A 50 12.55 9.13 -2.33
N ASP A 51 12.21 9.35 -3.60
CA ASP A 51 11.17 8.63 -4.35
C ASP A 51 11.63 7.28 -4.94
N VAL A 52 12.71 6.72 -4.39
CA VAL A 52 13.33 5.50 -4.89
C VAL A 52 13.62 4.51 -3.77
N TYR A 53 13.36 3.24 -4.07
CA TYR A 53 13.29 2.15 -3.12
C TYR A 53 14.08 0.95 -3.65
N GLU A 54 14.79 0.30 -2.74
CA GLU A 54 15.34 -1.03 -2.93
C GLU A 54 14.21 -2.06 -2.74
N ILE A 55 14.05 -2.96 -3.71
CA ILE A 55 13.10 -4.09 -3.60
C ILE A 55 13.82 -5.23 -2.89
N VAL A 56 13.34 -5.59 -1.71
CA VAL A 56 13.92 -6.64 -0.88
C VAL A 56 12.91 -7.77 -0.69
N ILE A 57 13.31 -9.00 -0.95
CA ILE A 57 12.50 -10.19 -0.71
C ILE A 57 13.05 -10.94 0.51
N ARG A 58 12.17 -11.32 1.43
CA ARG A 58 12.51 -12.15 2.60
C ARG A 58 13.26 -13.40 2.16
N ASP A 59 14.36 -13.69 2.86
CA ASP A 59 15.27 -14.84 2.64
C ASP A 59 16.00 -14.88 1.28
N VAL A 60 15.81 -13.87 0.43
CA VAL A 60 16.50 -13.73 -0.87
C VAL A 60 17.40 -12.49 -0.88
N GLY A 61 16.97 -11.39 -0.28
CA GLY A 61 17.69 -10.12 -0.28
C GLY A 61 17.23 -9.17 -1.38
N THR A 62 18.14 -8.33 -1.86
CA THR A 62 17.87 -7.31 -2.88
C THR A 62 17.63 -7.95 -4.24
N VAL A 63 16.50 -7.67 -4.86
CA VAL A 63 16.12 -8.25 -6.17
C VAL A 63 15.94 -7.21 -7.28
N GLY A 64 15.94 -5.93 -6.92
CA GLY A 64 15.77 -4.85 -7.89
C GLY A 64 15.49 -3.50 -7.26
N MET A 65 14.96 -2.60 -8.08
CA MET A 65 14.64 -1.22 -7.73
C MET A 65 13.21 -0.88 -8.11
N ALA A 66 12.56 -0.07 -7.29
CA ALA A 66 11.31 0.59 -7.62
C ALA A 66 11.41 2.09 -7.34
N ARG A 67 10.73 2.90 -8.14
CA ARG A 67 10.54 4.34 -7.91
C ARG A 67 9.06 4.67 -7.97
N LEU A 68 8.65 5.68 -7.21
CA LEU A 68 7.30 6.25 -7.25
C LEU A 68 7.39 7.71 -6.87
N THR A 69 7.08 8.59 -7.80
CA THR A 69 7.08 10.03 -7.59
C THR A 69 5.75 10.52 -6.99
N PRO A 70 5.70 11.72 -6.40
CA PRO A 70 4.47 12.28 -5.81
C PRO A 70 3.32 12.51 -6.81
N ASP A 71 3.61 12.65 -8.10
CA ASP A 71 2.63 12.75 -9.18
C ASP A 71 2.14 11.38 -9.70
N GLY A 72 2.67 10.28 -9.14
CA GLY A 72 2.25 8.92 -9.42
C GLY A 72 3.02 8.20 -10.51
N ASP A 73 4.05 8.84 -11.06
CA ASP A 73 4.92 8.24 -12.03
C ASP A 73 5.83 7.20 -11.36
N PHE A 74 5.74 5.95 -11.81
CA PHE A 74 6.52 4.86 -11.23
C PHE A 74 7.34 4.12 -12.28
N GLY A 75 8.36 3.41 -11.80
CA GLY A 75 9.23 2.57 -12.61
C GLY A 75 9.87 1.51 -11.75
N MET A 76 10.26 0.40 -12.35
CA MET A 76 10.97 -0.65 -11.63
C MET A 76 11.78 -1.52 -12.57
N TRP A 77 12.79 -2.18 -12.02
CA TRP A 77 13.47 -3.28 -12.69
C TRP A 77 13.70 -4.41 -11.69
N ILE A 78 13.70 -5.64 -12.20
CA ILE A 78 14.01 -6.87 -11.46
C ILE A 78 15.18 -7.55 -12.16
N ALA A 79 16.19 -7.93 -11.38
CA ALA A 79 17.36 -8.62 -11.88
C ALA A 79 16.97 -9.92 -12.59
N ARG A 80 17.71 -10.32 -13.63
CA ARG A 80 17.30 -11.38 -14.56
C ARG A 80 17.07 -12.71 -13.86
N SER A 81 17.91 -13.08 -12.90
CA SER A 81 17.80 -14.32 -12.12
C SER A 81 16.53 -14.40 -11.27
N HIS A 82 15.90 -13.27 -10.97
CA HIS A 82 14.69 -13.18 -10.14
C HIS A 82 13.40 -13.00 -10.95
N ARG A 83 13.47 -12.91 -12.29
CA ARG A 83 12.29 -12.77 -13.15
C ARG A 83 11.45 -14.05 -13.14
N GLY A 84 10.13 -13.90 -13.30
CA GLY A 84 9.18 -15.03 -13.34
C GLY A 84 8.75 -15.57 -11.98
N GLN A 85 9.29 -15.06 -10.87
CA GLN A 85 8.98 -15.53 -9.51
C GLN A 85 7.83 -14.76 -8.84
N GLY A 86 7.14 -13.88 -9.57
CA GLY A 86 6.01 -13.09 -9.04
C GLY A 86 6.39 -11.77 -8.38
N TYR A 87 7.68 -11.51 -8.12
CA TYR A 87 8.15 -10.31 -7.40
C TYR A 87 7.68 -9.00 -8.02
N ALA A 88 7.60 -8.88 -9.35
CA ALA A 88 7.09 -7.67 -9.98
C ALA A 88 5.64 -7.34 -9.55
N GLY A 89 4.79 -8.35 -9.41
CA GLY A 89 3.41 -8.15 -8.94
C GLY A 89 3.37 -7.79 -7.45
N GLU A 90 4.23 -8.39 -6.63
CA GLU A 90 4.37 -8.02 -5.21
C GLU A 90 4.86 -6.56 -5.06
N THR A 91 5.86 -6.16 -5.85
CA THR A 91 6.36 -4.78 -5.87
C THR A 91 5.28 -3.79 -6.29
N LEU A 92 4.48 -4.09 -7.32
CA LEU A 92 3.37 -3.22 -7.74
C LEU A 92 2.32 -3.04 -6.63
N ARG A 93 2.02 -4.10 -5.85
CA ARG A 93 1.13 -4.00 -4.69
C ARG A 93 1.71 -3.15 -3.57
N GLU A 94 3.00 -3.28 -3.27
CA GLU A 94 3.66 -2.40 -2.31
C GLU A 94 3.66 -0.95 -2.83
N LEU A 95 4.02 -0.69 -4.08
CA LEU A 95 4.00 0.65 -4.66
C LEU A 95 2.61 1.27 -4.63
N ARG A 96 1.54 0.50 -4.89
CA ARG A 96 0.15 0.95 -4.74
C ARG A 96 -0.11 1.45 -3.32
N THR A 97 0.37 0.71 -2.33
CA THR A 97 0.26 1.11 -0.92
C THR A 97 0.99 2.42 -0.63
N TYR A 98 2.21 2.60 -1.17
CA TYR A 98 2.95 3.86 -1.02
C TYR A 98 2.26 5.01 -1.76
N ALA A 99 1.71 4.74 -2.94
CA ALA A 99 0.94 5.71 -3.71
C ALA A 99 -0.33 6.15 -2.95
N ASP A 100 -0.97 5.24 -2.20
CA ASP A 100 -2.08 5.60 -1.32
C ASP A 100 -1.65 6.53 -0.18
N ALA A 101 -0.44 6.32 0.38
CA ALA A 101 0.15 7.21 1.39
C ALA A 101 0.35 8.63 0.84
N LEU A 102 0.61 8.75 -0.46
CA LEU A 102 0.88 10.00 -1.17
C LEU A 102 -0.37 10.62 -1.85
N TRP A 103 -1.58 10.07 -1.66
CA TRP A 103 -2.81 10.42 -2.44
C TRP A 103 -2.67 10.32 -3.96
N VAL A 104 -1.72 9.54 -4.45
CA VAL A 104 -1.64 9.25 -5.86
C VAL A 104 -2.83 8.36 -6.22
N THR A 105 -3.92 8.92 -6.74
CA THR A 105 -5.12 8.12 -7.06
C THR A 105 -4.89 7.19 -8.26
N THR A 106 -3.96 7.57 -9.14
CA THR A 106 -3.56 6.82 -10.33
C THR A 106 -2.04 6.78 -10.41
N MET A 107 -1.47 5.58 -10.44
CA MET A 107 -0.06 5.38 -10.76
C MET A 107 0.12 5.20 -12.26
N THR A 108 1.13 5.84 -12.83
CA THR A 108 1.45 5.81 -14.26
C THR A 108 2.80 5.16 -14.51
N ALA A 109 2.83 4.18 -15.41
CA ALA A 109 4.06 3.60 -15.92
C ALA A 109 4.19 3.87 -17.42
N ARG A 110 5.44 4.09 -17.83
CA ARG A 110 5.89 4.14 -19.22
C ARG A 110 6.89 3.03 -19.44
N THR A 111 6.70 2.24 -20.48
CA THR A 111 7.60 1.14 -20.86
C THR A 111 7.58 0.96 -22.37
N THR A 112 8.51 0.16 -22.90
CA THR A 112 8.59 -0.10 -24.34
C THR A 112 7.67 -1.28 -24.72
N PRO A 113 7.16 -1.34 -25.97
CA PRO A 113 6.28 -2.43 -26.42
C PRO A 113 6.91 -3.83 -26.35
N ASP A 114 8.23 -3.93 -26.39
CA ASP A 114 9.00 -5.17 -26.30
C ASP A 114 9.24 -5.63 -24.85
N ASN A 115 8.95 -4.79 -23.85
CA ASN A 115 9.02 -5.16 -22.43
C ASN A 115 7.82 -6.02 -22.00
N THR A 116 7.71 -7.19 -22.61
CA THR A 116 6.64 -8.18 -22.41
C THR A 116 6.46 -8.56 -20.93
N PRO A 117 7.54 -8.79 -20.14
CA PRO A 117 7.40 -9.09 -18.71
C PRO A 117 6.73 -7.97 -17.92
N MET A 118 7.10 -6.70 -18.17
CA MET A 118 6.51 -5.55 -17.47
C MET A 118 5.06 -5.36 -17.88
N ILE A 119 4.73 -5.45 -19.17
CA ILE A 119 3.35 -5.35 -19.66
C ILE A 119 2.46 -6.43 -19.02
N ALA A 120 2.97 -7.66 -18.86
CA ALA A 120 2.24 -8.74 -18.20
C ALA A 120 2.05 -8.47 -16.69
N ALA A 121 3.06 -7.91 -16.00
CA ALA A 121 2.95 -7.52 -14.60
C ALA A 121 1.91 -6.40 -14.41
N LEU A 122 1.94 -5.38 -15.26
CA LEU A 122 0.99 -4.27 -15.27
C LEU A 122 -0.46 -4.76 -15.43
N ARG A 123 -0.72 -5.63 -16.42
CA ARG A 123 -2.06 -6.22 -16.62
C ARG A 123 -2.55 -7.01 -15.40
N ARG A 124 -1.66 -7.79 -14.77
CA ARG A 124 -2.00 -8.54 -13.54
C ARG A 124 -2.29 -7.61 -12.35
N ALA A 125 -1.68 -6.43 -12.33
CA ALA A 125 -1.95 -5.38 -11.35
C ALA A 125 -3.20 -4.53 -11.70
N GLY A 126 -4.03 -4.98 -12.66
CA GLY A 126 -5.26 -4.27 -13.05
C GLY A 126 -5.03 -3.10 -13.99
N ALA A 127 -3.81 -2.87 -14.47
CA ALA A 127 -3.57 -1.81 -15.43
C ALA A 127 -4.17 -2.14 -16.80
N VAL A 128 -4.63 -1.11 -17.52
CA VAL A 128 -5.00 -1.18 -18.93
C VAL A 128 -3.92 -0.49 -19.76
N PRO A 129 -2.93 -1.22 -20.31
CA PRO A 129 -1.85 -0.61 -21.08
C PRO A 129 -2.35 -0.15 -22.46
N ALA A 130 -1.96 1.06 -22.86
CA ALA A 130 -2.24 1.62 -24.18
C ALA A 130 -0.93 2.09 -24.81
N THR A 131 -0.75 1.85 -26.12
CA THR A 131 0.40 2.38 -26.85
C THR A 131 0.10 3.81 -27.29
N VAL A 132 0.95 4.75 -26.91
CA VAL A 132 0.90 6.17 -27.28
C VAL A 132 2.29 6.58 -27.74
N ASP A 133 2.41 7.14 -28.95
CA ASP A 133 3.68 7.62 -29.53
C ASP A 133 4.85 6.60 -29.50
N GLY A 134 4.53 5.31 -29.60
CA GLY A 134 5.52 4.22 -29.60
C GLY A 134 5.93 3.72 -28.20
N GLU A 135 5.42 4.32 -27.13
CA GLU A 135 5.57 3.85 -25.76
C GLU A 135 4.28 3.21 -25.24
N VAL A 136 4.40 2.27 -24.30
CA VAL A 136 3.26 1.70 -23.58
C VAL A 136 3.05 2.49 -22.30
N HIS A 137 1.89 3.13 -22.21
CA HIS A 137 1.41 3.84 -21.02
C HIS A 137 0.42 2.94 -20.29
N ALA A 138 0.63 2.73 -18.99
CA ALA A 138 -0.27 1.96 -18.15
C ALA A 138 -0.68 2.79 -16.93
N ARG A 139 -1.96 2.72 -16.58
CA ARG A 139 -2.54 3.37 -15.40
C ARG A 139 -3.04 2.31 -14.43
N ILE A 140 -2.62 2.43 -13.17
CA ILE A 140 -3.08 1.59 -12.05
C ILE A 140 -3.82 2.50 -11.08
N GLY A 141 -5.14 2.35 -10.99
CA GLY A 141 -5.96 3.05 -10.01
C GLY A 141 -5.88 2.43 -8.62
N ARG A 142 -6.61 3.03 -7.68
CA ARG A 142 -7.03 2.38 -6.42
C ARG A 142 -7.85 1.12 -6.75
N GLY A 143 -7.64 0.05 -5.97
CA GLY A 143 -8.00 -1.33 -6.29
C GLY A 143 -9.45 -1.55 -6.69
N GLU A 144 -9.64 -2.50 -7.60
CA GLU A 144 -10.96 -3.02 -7.98
C GLU A 144 -11.39 -4.14 -7.05
N GLU A 145 -12.69 -4.44 -7.05
CA GLU A 145 -13.21 -5.63 -6.38
C GLU A 145 -12.50 -6.90 -6.90
N PRO A 146 -12.21 -7.90 -6.04
CA PRO A 146 -11.60 -9.14 -6.49
C PRO A 146 -12.36 -9.82 -7.64
N ALA A 147 -11.61 -10.44 -8.55
CA ALA A 147 -12.19 -11.08 -9.72
C ALA A 147 -13.24 -12.14 -9.34
N LEU A 148 -14.36 -12.18 -10.08
CA LEU A 148 -15.49 -13.11 -9.85
C LEU A 148 -15.09 -14.60 -9.84
N THR A 149 -13.96 -14.96 -10.44
CA THR A 149 -13.46 -16.33 -10.55
C THR A 149 -12.40 -16.67 -9.50
N LEU A 150 -11.99 -15.72 -8.67
CA LEU A 150 -11.04 -15.97 -7.58
C LEU A 150 -11.71 -16.85 -6.52
N ALA A 151 -11.08 -17.98 -6.20
CA ALA A 151 -11.65 -18.99 -5.30
C ALA A 151 -10.82 -19.23 -4.02
N ASP A 152 -9.56 -18.81 -3.99
CA ASP A 152 -8.71 -18.98 -2.81
C ASP A 152 -9.18 -18.05 -1.67
N PRO A 153 -9.60 -18.58 -0.51
CA PRO A 153 -10.16 -17.76 0.56
C PRO A 153 -9.21 -16.71 1.13
N ALA A 154 -7.91 -17.04 1.24
CA ALA A 154 -6.92 -16.10 1.75
C ALA A 154 -6.75 -14.91 0.81
N THR A 155 -6.62 -15.19 -0.49
CA THR A 155 -6.52 -14.17 -1.52
C THR A 155 -7.79 -13.34 -1.62
N LEU A 156 -8.98 -13.96 -1.50
CA LEU A 156 -10.27 -13.25 -1.48
C LEU A 156 -10.38 -12.26 -0.32
N LEU A 157 -10.13 -12.72 0.91
CA LEU A 157 -10.25 -11.86 2.10
C LEU A 157 -9.30 -10.66 2.03
N ARG A 158 -8.05 -10.89 1.63
CA ARG A 158 -7.05 -9.82 1.45
C ARG A 158 -7.46 -8.85 0.36
N GLY A 159 -7.92 -9.38 -0.79
CA GLY A 159 -8.35 -8.57 -1.92
C GLY A 159 -9.55 -7.69 -1.59
N PHE A 160 -10.58 -8.21 -0.92
CA PHE A 160 -11.73 -7.40 -0.50
C PHE A 160 -11.37 -6.37 0.57
N LEU A 161 -10.47 -6.70 1.51
CA LEU A 161 -9.94 -5.72 2.45
C LEU A 161 -9.23 -4.58 1.72
N ASP A 162 -8.39 -4.90 0.75
CA ASP A 162 -7.69 -3.91 -0.05
C ASP A 162 -8.66 -3.03 -0.86
N PHE A 163 -9.66 -3.63 -1.49
CA PHE A 163 -10.74 -2.90 -2.16
C PHE A 163 -11.43 -1.91 -1.22
N HIS A 164 -11.81 -2.32 0.00
CA HIS A 164 -12.47 -1.40 0.93
C HIS A 164 -11.53 -0.35 1.54
N ARG A 165 -10.27 -0.69 1.81
CA ARG A 165 -9.25 0.27 2.28
C ARG A 165 -9.08 1.40 1.28
N ASP A 166 -9.03 1.05 0.01
CA ASP A 166 -8.90 1.97 -1.10
C ASP A 166 -10.20 2.76 -1.30
N THR A 167 -11.36 2.12 -1.13
CA THR A 167 -12.68 2.77 -1.17
C THR A 167 -12.82 3.85 -0.11
N VAL A 168 -12.35 3.63 1.12
CA VAL A 168 -12.34 4.66 2.17
C VAL A 168 -11.61 5.91 1.68
N LEU A 169 -10.43 5.76 1.09
CA LEU A 169 -9.68 6.90 0.58
C LEU A 169 -10.39 7.57 -0.61
N ARG A 170 -10.95 6.79 -1.54
CA ARG A 170 -11.75 7.32 -2.67
C ARG A 170 -12.90 8.20 -2.20
N LYS A 171 -13.58 7.80 -1.12
CA LYS A 171 -14.70 8.55 -0.55
C LYS A 171 -14.31 9.88 0.09
N LEU A 172 -13.02 10.09 0.33
CA LEU A 172 -12.51 11.36 0.88
C LEU A 172 -11.94 12.27 -0.21
N ASP A 173 -11.74 11.75 -1.43
CA ASP A 173 -11.21 12.52 -2.53
C ASP A 173 -12.13 13.73 -2.82
N GLY A 174 -11.53 14.92 -2.90
CA GLY A 174 -12.24 16.16 -3.21
C GLY A 174 -13.02 16.79 -2.05
N LEU A 175 -13.07 16.17 -0.86
CA LEU A 175 -13.64 16.81 0.32
C LEU A 175 -12.75 17.96 0.82
N SER A 176 -13.38 19.06 1.25
CA SER A 176 -12.68 20.14 1.95
C SER A 176 -12.32 19.72 3.38
N ASP A 177 -11.32 20.38 3.99
CA ASP A 177 -10.97 20.15 5.41
C ASP A 177 -12.17 20.40 6.34
N GLU A 178 -13.02 21.38 6.03
CA GLU A 178 -14.27 21.63 6.75
C GLU A 178 -15.22 20.43 6.67
N ALA A 179 -15.44 19.88 5.47
CA ALA A 179 -16.33 18.73 5.28
C ALA A 179 -15.78 17.47 5.98
N LEU A 180 -14.47 17.27 5.97
CA LEU A 180 -13.80 16.16 6.65
C LEU A 180 -13.96 16.22 8.19
N ARG A 181 -14.14 17.42 8.74
CA ARG A 181 -14.24 17.67 10.19
C ARG A 181 -15.66 17.93 10.68
N THR A 182 -16.65 17.98 9.81
CA THR A 182 -18.03 18.30 10.18
C THR A 182 -18.85 17.03 10.44
N PRO A 183 -19.45 16.85 11.62
CA PRO A 183 -20.36 15.74 11.86
C PRO A 183 -21.72 16.04 11.22
N LEU A 184 -22.21 15.10 10.42
CA LEU A 184 -23.47 15.25 9.67
C LEU A 184 -24.60 14.36 10.17
N VAL A 185 -24.33 13.55 11.20
CA VAL A 185 -25.31 12.66 11.82
C VAL A 185 -25.26 12.75 13.35
N PRO A 186 -26.37 12.46 14.07
CA PRO A 186 -26.45 12.64 15.53
C PRO A 186 -25.44 11.83 16.35
N SER A 187 -24.86 10.76 15.79
CA SER A 187 -23.81 9.99 16.44
C SER A 187 -22.47 10.74 16.55
N GLY A 188 -22.33 11.87 15.85
CA GLY A 188 -21.25 12.83 16.07
C GLY A 188 -19.90 12.47 15.45
N TRP A 189 -19.79 11.38 14.68
CA TRP A 189 -18.58 11.06 13.94
C TRP A 189 -18.43 11.95 12.70
N THR A 190 -17.18 12.17 12.29
CA THR A 190 -16.78 12.92 11.09
C THR A 190 -16.01 11.99 10.13
N PRO A 191 -15.97 12.27 8.81
CA PRO A 191 -15.18 11.48 7.86
C PRO A 191 -13.74 11.23 8.34
N LEU A 192 -13.08 12.29 8.83
CA LEU A 192 -11.70 12.18 9.31
C LEU A 192 -11.58 11.32 10.57
N SER A 193 -12.49 11.47 11.54
CA SER A 193 -12.48 10.63 12.76
C SER A 193 -12.71 9.15 12.45
N MET A 194 -13.44 8.84 11.37
CA MET A 194 -13.69 7.46 10.98
C MET A 194 -12.45 6.79 10.38
N VAL A 195 -11.65 7.54 9.62
CA VAL A 195 -10.35 7.07 9.12
C VAL A 195 -9.40 6.81 10.29
N LYS A 196 -9.35 7.74 11.27
CA LYS A 196 -8.59 7.55 12.51
C LYS A 196 -9.02 6.28 13.23
N HIS A 197 -10.32 6.04 13.39
CA HIS A 197 -10.84 4.80 13.98
C HIS A 197 -10.38 3.56 13.22
N LEU A 198 -10.51 3.53 11.89
CA LEU A 198 -10.08 2.38 11.08
C LEU A 198 -8.57 2.11 11.21
N ALA A 199 -7.74 3.15 11.29
CA ALA A 199 -6.31 3.01 11.55
C ALA A 199 -6.04 2.32 12.90
N HIS A 200 -6.72 2.74 13.97
CA HIS A 200 -6.61 2.09 15.28
C HIS A 200 -7.22 0.68 15.32
N VAL A 201 -8.21 0.37 14.49
CA VAL A 201 -8.75 -0.99 14.32
C VAL A 201 -7.71 -1.92 13.70
N GLU A 202 -7.08 -1.51 12.60
CA GLU A 202 -5.97 -2.23 11.95
C GLU A 202 -4.82 -2.49 12.92
N LEU A 203 -4.34 -1.43 13.58
CA LEU A 203 -3.25 -1.48 14.55
C LEU A 203 -3.54 -2.48 15.69
N ARG A 204 -4.73 -2.42 16.29
CA ARG A 204 -5.05 -3.31 17.42
C ARG A 204 -5.11 -4.76 17.01
N TRP A 205 -5.79 -5.04 15.91
CA TRP A 205 -6.06 -6.42 15.54
C TRP A 205 -4.85 -7.11 14.96
N LEU A 206 -4.09 -6.44 14.09
CA LEU A 206 -2.96 -7.07 13.43
C LEU A 206 -1.65 -6.87 14.18
N ARG A 207 -1.35 -5.67 14.68
CA ARG A 207 -0.08 -5.41 15.37
C ARG A 207 -0.11 -5.89 16.81
N LEU A 208 -1.02 -5.32 17.61
CA LEU A 208 -1.07 -5.61 19.04
C LEU A 208 -1.49 -7.05 19.33
N TYR A 209 -2.59 -7.52 18.75
CA TYR A 209 -3.08 -8.86 19.05
C TYR A 209 -2.39 -9.93 18.21
N PHE A 210 -2.50 -9.86 16.88
CA PHE A 210 -2.01 -10.94 16.03
C PHE A 210 -0.50 -11.11 16.07
N ALA A 211 0.27 -10.04 15.82
CA ALA A 211 1.73 -10.07 15.81
C ALA A 211 2.36 -9.85 17.19
N GLY A 212 1.56 -9.65 18.25
CA GLY A 212 2.06 -9.49 19.62
C GLY A 212 2.99 -8.28 19.81
N GLU A 213 2.93 -7.28 18.92
CA GLU A 213 3.79 -6.11 19.00
C GLU A 213 3.48 -5.28 20.24
N ASP A 214 4.51 -4.72 20.85
CA ASP A 214 4.34 -3.69 21.88
C ASP A 214 3.89 -2.39 21.20
N VAL A 215 2.63 -2.01 21.44
CA VAL A 215 2.02 -0.84 20.82
C VAL A 215 1.57 0.13 21.90
N GLU A 216 2.18 1.32 21.88
CA GLU A 216 1.78 2.42 22.73
C GLU A 216 0.40 2.95 22.32
N ASN A 217 -0.46 3.23 23.30
CA ASN A 217 -1.77 3.87 23.11
C ASN A 217 -2.61 3.25 21.97
N PRO A 218 -2.96 1.95 22.04
CA PRO A 218 -3.61 1.24 20.94
C PRO A 218 -5.03 1.74 20.61
N ARG A 219 -5.60 2.63 21.42
CA ARG A 219 -6.90 3.28 21.20
C ARG A 219 -6.79 4.81 21.05
N GLY A 220 -5.59 5.34 20.87
CA GLY A 220 -5.33 6.77 20.98
C GLY A 220 -5.12 7.21 22.43
N ASN A 221 -5.26 8.50 22.69
CA ASN A 221 -5.05 9.12 24.00
C ASN A 221 -5.78 8.37 25.14
N PRO A 222 -5.08 7.82 26.14
CA PRO A 222 -5.68 6.99 27.18
C PRO A 222 -6.59 7.78 28.12
N ASP A 223 -6.43 9.10 28.20
CA ASP A 223 -7.24 10.00 29.04
C ASP A 223 -8.55 10.42 28.35
N VAL A 224 -8.74 10.07 27.08
CA VAL A 224 -9.92 10.45 26.28
C VAL A 224 -10.80 9.22 26.00
N PRO A 225 -12.08 9.24 26.44
CA PRO A 225 -13.00 8.15 26.11
C PRO A 225 -13.22 8.03 24.60
N ARG A 226 -13.03 6.82 24.06
CA ARG A 226 -13.11 6.53 22.62
C ARG A 226 -12.21 7.44 21.79
N ALA A 227 -10.97 7.67 22.24
CA ALA A 227 -10.02 8.56 21.58
C ALA A 227 -9.78 8.25 20.10
N GLU A 228 -9.99 7.00 19.67
CA GLU A 228 -9.92 6.62 18.26
C GLU A 228 -10.98 7.31 17.37
N TRP A 229 -12.03 7.88 17.96
CA TRP A 229 -13.08 8.67 17.30
C TRP A 229 -12.98 10.17 17.58
N VAL A 230 -12.04 10.61 18.41
CA VAL A 230 -11.91 12.02 18.80
C VAL A 230 -10.73 12.64 18.05
N LEU A 231 -11.00 13.72 17.32
CA LEU A 231 -9.97 14.51 16.66
C LEU A 231 -9.36 15.48 17.68
N GLU A 232 -8.04 15.41 17.85
CA GLU A 232 -7.21 16.29 18.63
C GLU A 232 -6.61 17.39 17.73
N GLU A 233 -5.96 18.39 18.33
CA GLU A 233 -5.41 19.54 17.60
C GLU A 233 -4.40 19.14 16.51
N HIS A 234 -3.62 18.08 16.76
CA HIS A 234 -2.62 17.58 15.84
C HIS A 234 -3.19 16.67 14.74
N ASP A 235 -4.46 16.24 14.84
CA ASP A 235 -5.11 15.42 13.82
C ASP A 235 -5.49 16.27 12.61
N THR A 236 -4.52 16.47 11.72
CA THR A 236 -4.73 16.97 10.37
C THR A 236 -5.14 15.85 9.42
N PHE A 237 -5.78 16.18 8.30
CA PHE A 237 -6.09 15.20 7.26
C PHE A 237 -4.86 14.40 6.82
N GLU A 238 -3.73 15.08 6.64
CA GLU A 238 -2.46 14.47 6.28
C GLU A 238 -1.95 13.51 7.37
N SER A 239 -1.90 13.94 8.63
CA SER A 239 -1.40 13.09 9.72
C SER A 239 -2.25 11.83 9.93
N VAL A 240 -3.58 11.95 9.87
CA VAL A 240 -4.50 10.82 10.05
C VAL A 240 -4.41 9.86 8.86
N ARG A 241 -4.27 10.39 7.64
CA ARG A 241 -4.03 9.58 6.45
C ARG A 241 -2.72 8.81 6.56
N GLU A 242 -1.64 9.49 6.88
CA GLU A 242 -0.31 8.87 6.96
C GLU A 242 -0.31 7.74 7.98
N PHE A 243 -0.90 8.01 9.15
CA PHE A 243 -1.10 6.99 10.16
C PHE A 243 -1.95 5.82 9.65
N TYR A 244 -3.09 6.09 9.00
CA TYR A 244 -3.95 5.06 8.41
C TYR A 244 -3.21 4.19 7.39
N VAL A 245 -2.49 4.80 6.46
CA VAL A 245 -1.76 4.05 5.43
C VAL A 245 -0.61 3.26 6.04
N GLU A 246 0.11 3.82 7.01
CA GLU A 246 1.13 3.08 7.76
C GLU A 246 0.53 1.81 8.39
N GLN A 247 -0.64 1.92 9.02
CA GLN A 247 -1.30 0.77 9.63
C GLN A 247 -1.76 -0.24 8.57
N VAL A 248 -2.29 0.21 7.44
CA VAL A 248 -2.65 -0.68 6.31
C VAL A 248 -1.42 -1.43 5.76
N VAL A 249 -0.30 -0.73 5.55
CA VAL A 249 0.97 -1.34 5.12
C VAL A 249 1.38 -2.42 6.13
N ARG A 250 1.40 -2.08 7.42
CA ARG A 250 1.82 -3.01 8.47
C ARG A 250 0.88 -4.21 8.55
N SER A 251 -0.43 -3.99 8.43
CA SER A 251 -1.42 -5.06 8.42
C SER A 251 -1.27 -5.99 7.22
N ARG A 252 -1.09 -5.46 6.00
CA ARG A 252 -0.81 -6.28 4.80
C ARG A 252 0.38 -7.19 5.06
N ARG A 253 1.45 -6.60 5.59
CA ARG A 253 2.70 -7.31 5.89
C ARG A 253 2.55 -8.43 6.90
N ILE A 254 1.88 -8.17 8.02
CA ILE A 254 1.62 -9.16 9.08
C ILE A 254 0.77 -10.30 8.53
N SER A 255 -0.32 -9.92 7.86
CA SER A 255 -1.25 -10.90 7.32
C SER A 255 -0.56 -11.78 6.27
N ASP A 256 0.19 -11.21 5.31
CA ASP A 256 0.81 -11.95 4.19
C ASP A 256 1.87 -12.96 4.65
N ALA A 257 2.39 -12.78 5.87
CA ALA A 257 3.40 -13.65 6.45
C ALA A 257 2.83 -14.85 7.23
N ALA A 258 1.50 -14.97 7.34
CA ALA A 258 0.83 -15.94 8.19
C ALA A 258 -0.27 -16.74 7.48
N ALA A 259 -0.55 -17.93 7.99
CA ALA A 259 -1.64 -18.79 7.57
C ALA A 259 -2.97 -18.35 8.20
N LEU A 260 -4.08 -18.69 7.55
CA LEU A 260 -5.41 -18.28 8.01
C LEU A 260 -5.82 -18.88 9.36
N ASP A 261 -5.28 -20.05 9.70
CA ASP A 261 -5.52 -20.78 10.94
C ASP A 261 -4.52 -20.46 12.06
N ASP A 262 -3.51 -19.62 11.79
CA ASP A 262 -2.63 -19.09 12.83
C ASP A 262 -3.44 -18.28 13.85
N VAL A 263 -3.11 -18.41 15.13
CA VAL A 263 -3.77 -17.69 16.23
C VAL A 263 -2.93 -16.49 16.66
N VAL A 264 -3.59 -15.50 17.25
CA VAL A 264 -2.92 -14.32 17.80
C VAL A 264 -1.79 -14.65 18.77
N GLU A 265 -0.68 -13.91 18.71
CA GLU A 265 0.41 -14.01 19.68
C GLU A 265 0.03 -13.43 21.06
N HIS A 266 -0.80 -12.38 21.10
CA HIS A 266 -1.27 -11.77 22.33
C HIS A 266 -2.80 -11.67 22.39
N TRP A 267 -3.41 -12.27 23.42
CA TRP A 267 -4.84 -12.15 23.69
C TRP A 267 -5.10 -11.88 25.17
N PRO A 268 -5.57 -10.69 25.55
CA PRO A 268 -5.76 -10.34 26.96
C PRO A 268 -7.04 -10.93 27.58
N ARG A 269 -7.85 -11.67 26.81
CA ARG A 269 -9.11 -12.27 27.30
C ARG A 269 -8.94 -13.78 27.50
N ALA A 270 -9.89 -14.37 28.24
CA ALA A 270 -9.97 -15.82 28.34
C ALA A 270 -10.13 -16.46 26.93
N GLU A 271 -9.56 -17.64 26.77
CA GLU A 271 -9.68 -18.46 25.57
C GLU A 271 -11.16 -18.71 25.19
N PRO A 272 -11.45 -18.93 23.88
CA PRO A 272 -10.49 -19.10 22.78
C PRO A 272 -9.92 -17.78 22.24
N ALA A 273 -8.68 -17.86 21.74
CA ALA A 273 -8.03 -16.78 21.03
C ALA A 273 -8.43 -16.78 19.53
N PRO A 274 -8.58 -15.62 18.87
CA PRO A 274 -8.99 -15.56 17.49
C PRO A 274 -7.87 -16.01 16.53
N THR A 275 -8.26 -16.69 15.44
CA THR A 275 -7.39 -16.98 14.29
C THR A 275 -7.24 -15.77 13.37
N LEU A 276 -6.23 -15.74 12.49
CA LEU A 276 -6.08 -14.73 11.45
C LEU A 276 -7.34 -14.61 10.58
N ALA A 277 -7.93 -15.74 10.14
CA ALA A 277 -9.16 -15.74 9.34
C ALA A 277 -10.29 -14.96 10.01
N TRP A 278 -10.51 -15.22 11.30
CA TRP A 278 -11.51 -14.50 12.10
C TRP A 278 -11.22 -13.00 12.15
N ILE A 279 -9.95 -12.63 12.36
CA ILE A 279 -9.54 -11.23 12.40
C ILE A 279 -9.76 -10.53 11.06
N LEU A 280 -9.31 -11.13 9.95
CA LEU A 280 -9.49 -10.54 8.62
C LEU A 280 -10.97 -10.39 8.27
N PHE A 281 -11.80 -11.35 8.66
CA PHE A 281 -13.25 -11.25 8.48
C PHE A 281 -13.88 -10.17 9.36
N HIS A 282 -13.37 -9.97 10.57
CA HIS A 282 -13.79 -8.87 11.45
C HIS A 282 -13.40 -7.51 10.85
N LEU A 283 -12.16 -7.36 10.37
CA LEU A 283 -11.71 -6.14 9.68
C LEU A 283 -12.59 -5.86 8.45
N LEU A 284 -12.90 -6.88 7.65
CA LEU A 284 -13.75 -6.74 6.47
C LEU A 284 -15.14 -6.18 6.84
N GLN A 285 -15.73 -6.67 7.93
CA GLN A 285 -17.01 -6.15 8.43
C GLN A 285 -16.91 -4.70 8.93
N GLU A 286 -15.83 -4.32 9.62
CA GLU A 286 -15.61 -2.94 10.05
C GLU A 286 -15.55 -2.02 8.82
N TYR A 287 -14.73 -2.38 7.83
CA TYR A 287 -14.59 -1.62 6.60
C TYR A 287 -15.91 -1.51 5.81
N ALA A 288 -16.56 -2.62 5.51
CA ALA A 288 -17.81 -2.61 4.74
C ALA A 288 -18.91 -1.78 5.44
N ARG A 289 -19.00 -1.85 6.77
CA ARG A 289 -19.93 -1.03 7.56
C ARG A 289 -19.60 0.46 7.43
N HIS A 290 -18.33 0.83 7.60
CA HIS A 290 -17.90 2.23 7.62
C HIS A 290 -17.90 2.87 6.23
N VAL A 291 -17.64 2.12 5.16
CA VAL A 291 -17.82 2.58 3.78
C VAL A 291 -19.30 2.92 3.53
N GLY A 292 -20.23 2.07 3.96
CA GLY A 292 -21.67 2.40 3.86
C GLY A 292 -22.08 3.64 4.66
N HIS A 293 -21.41 3.93 5.77
CA HIS A 293 -21.61 5.21 6.48
C HIS A 293 -21.05 6.41 5.69
N LEU A 294 -19.91 6.26 5.00
CA LEU A 294 -19.36 7.31 4.12
C LEU A 294 -20.29 7.59 2.94
N ASP A 295 -20.97 6.58 2.39
CA ASP A 295 -21.94 6.79 1.31
C ASP A 295 -23.03 7.79 1.72
N ILE A 296 -23.62 7.61 2.91
CA ILE A 296 -24.64 8.53 3.44
C ILE A 296 -24.05 9.92 3.67
N VAL A 297 -22.84 10.00 4.22
CA VAL A 297 -22.22 11.31 4.48
C VAL A 297 -21.85 12.04 3.19
N ARG A 298 -21.36 11.33 2.16
CA ARG A 298 -21.10 11.93 0.84
C ARG A 298 -22.39 12.42 0.20
N GLU A 299 -23.46 11.63 0.25
CA GLU A 299 -24.76 12.04 -0.26
C GLU A 299 -25.23 13.35 0.41
N LEU A 300 -24.99 13.51 1.71
CA LEU A 300 -25.33 14.72 2.46
C LEU A 300 -24.41 15.92 2.16
N ILE A 301 -23.15 15.69 1.77
CA ILE A 301 -22.17 16.75 1.49
C ILE A 301 -22.34 17.31 0.07
N ASP A 302 -22.34 16.42 -0.93
CA ASP A 302 -22.24 16.78 -2.34
C ASP A 302 -23.17 15.98 -3.26
N GLY A 303 -24.00 15.09 -2.69
CA GLY A 303 -24.95 14.27 -3.44
C GLY A 303 -24.31 13.08 -4.14
N GLU A 304 -23.01 12.82 -3.96
CA GLU A 304 -22.40 11.60 -4.47
C GLU A 304 -22.89 10.38 -3.67
N THR A 305 -23.34 9.35 -4.39
CA THR A 305 -23.76 8.08 -3.83
C THR A 305 -22.86 6.99 -4.38
N GLY A 306 -22.41 6.04 -3.53
CA GLY A 306 -21.89 4.72 -3.93
C GLY A 306 -20.81 4.68 -5.03
N ALA A 307 -19.59 4.27 -4.68
CA ALA A 307 -18.46 4.12 -5.61
C ALA A 307 -17.65 2.90 -5.23
#